data_AF-A0A4R4SUL8-F1
#
_entry.id   AF-A0A4R4SUL8-F1
#
_cell.length_a   1.000
_cell.length_b   1.000
_cell.length_c   1.000
_cell.angle_alpha   90.00
_cell.angle_beta   90.00
_cell.angle_gamma   90.00
#
_symmetry.space_group_name_H-M   'P 1'
#
loop_
_entity.id
_entity.type
_entity.pdbx_description
1 polymer ?
#
loop_
_entity_poly.entity_id
_entity_poly.type
_entity_poly.pdbx_seq_one_letter_code
_entity_poly.pdbx_strand_id
1 'polypeptide(L)'
;MDPIPTLPDWIPSERHGARTLPAGRWWDAVVVDSFTAIYVLGRLIGRSGPVVEDQGRQLALWLLPPGAAANWDLPGVQVLGHGHYVTIPPAEWCWGPWWEDARRPIRWLVPLLGEDHRADPAALHLALARTVAEPPARPAWGEAAGTVVTGLEGPVEPTLPVVCGYCHHRVVADDDHATTCPWKSGKASAR
;
A
#
# COMPACT_ATOMS: atom_id res chain seq x y z
N MET A 1 19.23 -19.80 5.28
CA MET A 1 19.04 -18.62 4.41
C MET A 1 18.03 -19.05 3.38
N ASP A 2 16.77 -18.70 3.58
CA ASP A 2 15.75 -18.93 2.55
C ASP A 2 16.11 -18.10 1.32
N PRO A 3 15.89 -18.63 0.10
CA PRO A 3 16.17 -17.88 -1.11
C PRO A 3 15.35 -16.59 -1.10
N ILE A 4 16.00 -15.47 -1.42
CA ILE A 4 15.31 -14.20 -1.64
C ILE A 4 14.27 -14.47 -2.73
N PRO A 5 12.96 -14.25 -2.47
CA PRO A 5 11.94 -14.50 -3.47
C PRO A 5 12.29 -13.70 -4.73
N THR A 6 12.38 -14.39 -5.86
CA THR A 6 12.73 -13.77 -7.13
C THR A 6 11.58 -12.87 -7.56
N LEU A 7 11.86 -11.57 -7.70
CA LEU A 7 10.87 -10.63 -8.22
C LEU A 7 10.45 -11.04 -9.64
N PRO A 8 9.18 -10.78 -10.02
CA PRO A 8 8.73 -11.01 -11.38
C PRO A 8 9.56 -10.23 -12.40
N ASP A 9 9.75 -10.81 -13.59
CA ASP A 9 10.52 -10.24 -14.69
C ASP A 9 10.01 -8.87 -15.19
N TRP A 10 8.74 -8.57 -14.94
CA TRP A 10 8.11 -7.31 -15.29
C TRP A 10 8.38 -6.19 -14.29
N ILE A 11 8.90 -6.48 -13.09
CA ILE A 11 9.30 -5.46 -12.14
C ILE A 11 10.56 -4.73 -12.66
N PRO A 12 10.52 -3.40 -12.82
CA PRO A 12 11.70 -2.65 -13.23
C PRO A 12 12.82 -2.75 -12.19
N SER A 13 14.06 -2.84 -12.65
CA SER A 13 15.20 -2.70 -11.74
C SER A 13 15.39 -1.24 -11.33
N GLU A 14 15.93 -1.03 -10.13
CA GLU A 14 16.21 0.31 -9.61
C GLU A 14 17.01 1.19 -10.58
N ARG A 15 17.98 0.60 -11.30
CA ARG A 15 18.78 1.27 -12.34
C ARG A 15 17.94 1.94 -13.43
N HIS A 16 16.84 1.31 -13.84
CA HIS A 16 15.99 1.83 -14.91
C HIS A 16 14.88 2.75 -14.41
N GLY A 17 14.68 2.82 -13.09
CA GLY A 17 13.59 3.58 -12.48
C GLY A 17 12.21 3.03 -12.84
N ALA A 18 11.17 3.84 -12.62
CA ALA A 18 9.81 3.47 -12.94
C ALA A 18 9.61 3.28 -14.45
N ARG A 19 8.81 2.28 -14.84
CA ARG A 19 8.50 1.98 -16.25
C ARG A 19 7.01 1.87 -16.48
N THR A 20 6.56 2.41 -17.60
CA THR A 20 5.20 2.24 -18.08
C THR A 20 5.09 0.93 -18.85
N LEU A 21 4.22 0.05 -18.37
CA LEU A 21 4.03 -1.32 -18.88
C LEU A 21 2.57 -1.51 -19.32
N PRO A 22 2.32 -2.36 -20.35
CA PRO A 22 0.96 -2.65 -20.80
C PRO A 22 0.19 -3.48 -19.76
N ALA A 23 -1.01 -3.03 -19.42
CA ALA A 23 -1.97 -3.80 -18.65
C ALA A 23 -2.57 -4.96 -19.49
N GLY A 24 -3.13 -5.97 -18.82
CA GLY A 24 -3.71 -7.16 -19.46
C GLY A 24 -2.71 -8.26 -19.82
N ARG A 25 -1.40 -8.06 -19.62
CA ARG A 25 -0.38 -9.11 -19.81
C ARG A 25 -0.11 -9.88 -18.52
N TRP A 26 0.39 -9.19 -17.50
CA TRP A 26 0.74 -9.79 -16.20
C TRP A 26 -0.29 -9.49 -15.13
N TRP A 27 -0.96 -8.36 -15.28
CA TRP A 27 -1.96 -7.84 -14.37
C TRP A 27 -2.89 -6.89 -15.12
N ASP A 28 -4.09 -6.73 -14.59
CA ASP A 28 -4.90 -5.53 -14.76
C ASP A 28 -4.69 -4.63 -13.55
N ALA A 29 -5.02 -3.35 -13.66
CA ALA A 29 -4.97 -2.44 -12.52
C ALA A 29 -6.34 -1.88 -12.17
N VAL A 30 -6.60 -1.73 -10.87
CA VAL A 30 -7.76 -1.01 -10.35
C VAL A 30 -7.27 0.26 -9.70
N VAL A 31 -7.75 1.40 -10.18
CA VAL A 31 -7.29 2.74 -9.80
C VAL A 31 -8.40 3.48 -9.06
N VAL A 32 -8.03 4.15 -7.98
CA VAL A 32 -8.89 5.06 -7.20
C VAL A 32 -8.08 6.27 -6.75
N ASP A 33 -8.75 7.28 -6.20
CA ASP A 33 -8.07 8.38 -5.51
C ASP A 33 -7.34 7.91 -4.24
N SER A 34 -6.19 8.53 -3.92
CA SER A 34 -5.35 8.11 -2.80
C SER A 34 -6.07 8.13 -1.45
N PHE A 35 -7.04 9.03 -1.24
CA PHE A 35 -7.79 9.06 0.01
C PHE A 35 -8.71 7.85 0.12
N THR A 36 -9.51 7.55 -0.89
CA THR A 36 -10.31 6.31 -0.97
C THR A 36 -9.43 5.09 -0.73
N ALA A 37 -8.22 5.07 -1.30
CA ALA A 37 -7.32 3.95 -1.13
C ALA A 37 -6.92 3.67 0.33
N ILE A 38 -6.64 4.72 1.11
CA ILE A 38 -6.30 4.60 2.53
C ILE A 38 -7.42 3.89 3.31
N TYR A 39 -8.68 4.20 3.00
CA TYR A 39 -9.82 3.57 3.67
C TYR A 39 -10.10 2.16 3.19
N VAL A 40 -9.84 1.86 1.92
CA VAL A 40 -9.89 0.48 1.39
C VAL A 40 -8.82 -0.37 2.06
N LEU A 41 -7.59 0.14 2.21
CA LEU A 41 -6.49 -0.53 2.90
C LEU A 41 -6.86 -0.86 4.36
N GLY A 42 -7.46 0.09 5.08
CA GLY A 42 -7.96 -0.14 6.44
C GLY A 42 -9.00 -1.26 6.55
N ARG A 43 -9.78 -1.51 5.48
CA ARG A 43 -10.77 -2.60 5.42
C ARG A 43 -10.16 -3.96 5.04
N LEU A 44 -8.99 -3.99 4.39
CA LEU A 44 -8.37 -5.23 3.89
C LEU A 44 -7.45 -5.93 4.91
N ILE A 45 -7.03 -5.26 5.99
CA ILE A 45 -6.33 -5.83 7.17
C ILE A 45 -5.26 -6.88 6.77
N GLY A 46 -4.29 -6.49 5.95
CA GLY A 46 -3.17 -7.35 5.52
C GLY A 46 -3.44 -8.22 4.28
N ARG A 47 -4.66 -8.27 3.76
CA ARG A 47 -5.04 -9.01 2.53
C ARG A 47 -5.01 -8.17 1.26
N SER A 48 -4.49 -6.95 1.34
CA SER A 48 -4.55 -5.99 0.23
C SER A 48 -3.77 -6.46 -1.00
N GLY A 49 -2.64 -7.14 -0.80
CA GLY A 49 -1.63 -7.26 -1.83
C GLY A 49 -0.94 -5.91 -2.13
N PRO A 50 -0.04 -5.89 -3.13
CA PRO A 50 0.78 -4.73 -3.45
C PRO A 50 -0.05 -3.55 -3.96
N VAL A 51 0.33 -2.34 -3.57
CA VAL A 51 -0.33 -1.09 -3.96
C VAL A 51 0.70 -0.10 -4.45
N VAL A 52 0.50 0.43 -5.65
CA VAL A 52 1.29 1.56 -6.16
C VAL A 52 0.53 2.84 -5.86
N GLU A 53 1.23 3.85 -5.36
CA GLU A 53 0.72 5.21 -5.19
C GLU A 53 1.43 6.13 -6.17
N ASP A 54 0.66 6.89 -6.93
CA ASP A 54 1.10 8.05 -7.69
C ASP A 54 0.69 9.32 -6.93
N GLN A 55 1.63 9.84 -6.15
CA GLN A 55 1.47 11.03 -5.31
C GLN A 55 1.27 12.29 -6.15
N GLY A 56 1.86 12.35 -7.35
CA GLY A 56 1.73 13.49 -8.26
C GLY A 56 0.31 13.61 -8.83
N ARG A 57 -0.37 12.48 -8.99
CA ARG A 57 -1.76 12.41 -9.47
C ARG A 57 -2.78 12.19 -8.36
N GLN A 58 -2.33 11.97 -7.13
CA GLN A 58 -3.15 11.58 -5.98
C GLN A 58 -4.01 10.34 -6.28
N LEU A 59 -3.39 9.34 -6.89
CA LEU A 59 -4.02 8.06 -7.22
C LEU A 59 -3.30 6.92 -6.50
N ALA A 60 -4.04 5.86 -6.23
CA ALA A 60 -3.46 4.57 -5.88
C ALA A 60 -4.06 3.47 -6.74
N LEU A 61 -3.29 2.41 -6.94
CA LEU A 61 -3.70 1.28 -7.77
C LEU A 61 -3.30 -0.06 -7.17
N TRP A 62 -4.20 -1.03 -7.30
CA TRP A 62 -3.94 -2.44 -7.05
C TRP A 62 -3.70 -3.17 -8.35
N LEU A 63 -2.86 -4.20 -8.29
CA LEU A 63 -2.64 -5.13 -9.40
C LEU A 63 -3.45 -6.40 -9.18
N LEU A 64 -4.24 -6.79 -10.18
CA LEU A 64 -5.09 -7.98 -10.16
C LEU A 64 -4.69 -8.93 -11.29
N PRO A 65 -5.05 -10.23 -11.22
CA PRO A 65 -4.94 -11.11 -12.37
C PRO A 65 -5.67 -10.51 -13.59
N PRO A 66 -5.12 -10.64 -14.82
CA PRO A 66 -5.78 -10.14 -16.02
C PRO A 66 -7.21 -10.66 -16.15
N GLY A 67 -8.16 -9.77 -16.46
CA GLY A 67 -9.59 -10.06 -16.60
C GLY A 67 -10.38 -10.12 -15.29
N ALA A 68 -9.73 -10.10 -14.12
CA ALA A 68 -10.41 -10.29 -12.84
C ALA A 68 -11.39 -9.17 -12.46
N ALA A 69 -11.19 -7.96 -13.01
CA ALA A 69 -12.03 -6.79 -12.79
C ALA A 69 -12.82 -6.36 -14.04
N ALA A 70 -12.87 -7.19 -15.09
CA ALA A 70 -13.43 -6.81 -16.39
C ALA A 70 -14.90 -6.37 -16.35
N ASN A 71 -15.66 -6.80 -15.35
CA ASN A 71 -17.07 -6.48 -15.15
C ASN A 71 -17.34 -5.57 -13.94
N TRP A 72 -16.30 -4.98 -13.33
CA TRP A 72 -16.48 -4.09 -12.19
C TRP A 72 -17.02 -2.75 -12.66
N ASP A 73 -18.08 -2.30 -12.01
CA ASP A 73 -18.67 -0.99 -12.21
C ASP A 73 -18.98 -0.39 -10.84
N LEU A 74 -18.03 0.39 -10.33
CA LEU A 74 -18.10 1.04 -9.02
C LEU A 74 -17.78 2.54 -9.19
N PRO A 75 -18.55 3.46 -8.60
CA PRO A 75 -18.28 4.89 -8.70
C PRO A 75 -16.87 5.25 -8.20
N GLY A 76 -16.15 6.07 -8.98
CA GLY A 76 -14.79 6.51 -8.62
C GLY A 76 -13.71 5.43 -8.75
N VAL A 77 -14.05 4.24 -9.28
CA VAL A 77 -13.12 3.14 -9.54
C VAL A 77 -12.90 3.01 -11.03
N GLN A 78 -11.64 3.04 -11.45
CA GLN A 78 -11.26 2.83 -12.85
C GLN A 78 -10.52 1.50 -13.01
N VAL A 79 -10.95 0.67 -13.95
CA VAL A 79 -10.27 -0.58 -14.31
C VAL A 79 -9.43 -0.35 -15.57
N LEU A 80 -8.15 -0.71 -15.48
CA LEU A 80 -7.17 -0.64 -16.56
C LEU A 80 -6.76 -2.06 -16.96
N GLY A 81 -7.40 -2.58 -18.01
CA GLY A 81 -7.06 -3.87 -18.62
C GLY A 81 -6.32 -3.70 -19.95
N HIS A 82 -6.42 -4.70 -20.83
CA HIS A 82 -5.81 -4.67 -22.16
C HIS A 82 -6.00 -3.33 -22.90
N GLY A 83 -4.94 -2.86 -23.56
CA GLY A 83 -4.92 -1.56 -24.26
C GLY A 83 -4.57 -0.35 -23.37
N HIS A 84 -4.52 -0.53 -22.06
CA HIS A 84 -4.06 0.49 -21.12
C HIS A 84 -2.60 0.27 -20.71
N TYR A 85 -2.03 1.30 -20.10
CA TYR A 85 -0.66 1.30 -19.62
C TYR A 85 -0.61 1.84 -18.19
N VAL A 86 0.20 1.19 -17.35
CA VAL A 86 0.39 1.59 -15.95
C VAL A 86 1.88 1.73 -15.67
N THR A 87 2.24 2.79 -14.95
CA THR A 87 3.61 3.00 -14.49
C THR A 87 3.84 2.16 -13.24
N ILE A 88 4.87 1.32 -13.29
CA ILE A 88 5.28 0.46 -12.19
C ILE A 88 6.63 0.96 -11.67
N PRO A 89 6.75 1.24 -10.35
CA PRO A 89 8.03 1.58 -9.75
C PRO A 89 8.90 0.33 -9.50
N PRO A 90 10.23 0.47 -9.42
CA PRO A 90 11.11 -0.56 -8.85
C PRO A 90 10.63 -1.02 -7.47
N ALA A 91 10.85 -2.29 -7.12
CA ALA A 91 10.40 -2.86 -5.86
C ALA A 91 10.93 -2.12 -4.62
N GLU A 92 12.12 -1.53 -4.75
CA GLU A 92 12.83 -0.82 -3.69
C GLU A 92 12.20 0.54 -3.37
N TRP A 93 11.36 1.07 -4.28
CA TRP A 93 10.70 2.37 -4.12
C TRP A 93 9.48 2.26 -3.21
N CYS A 94 9.67 1.79 -1.98
CA CYS A 94 8.67 1.76 -0.91
C CYS A 94 8.74 3.01 0.00
N TRP A 95 9.87 3.74 -0.06
CA TRP A 95 10.21 4.84 0.83
C TRP A 95 10.50 6.12 0.05
N GLY A 96 10.05 7.26 0.57
CA GLY A 96 10.41 8.57 0.07
C GLY A 96 9.64 9.66 0.82
N PRO A 97 10.28 10.77 1.23
CA PRO A 97 9.57 11.91 1.79
C PRO A 97 8.58 12.47 0.76
N TRP A 98 7.37 12.80 1.21
CA TRP A 98 6.29 13.44 0.43
C TRP A 98 6.70 14.74 -0.30
N TRP A 99 7.88 15.28 -0.02
CA TRP A 99 8.22 16.67 -0.33
C TRP A 99 9.70 16.96 -0.69
N GLU A 100 10.65 16.02 -0.55
CA GLU A 100 12.07 16.37 -0.80
C GLU A 100 12.59 16.00 -2.20
N ASP A 101 11.88 15.18 -2.98
CA ASP A 101 12.26 14.93 -4.38
C ASP A 101 11.03 14.70 -5.27
N ALA A 102 10.42 15.80 -5.73
CA ALA A 102 9.31 15.82 -6.70
C ALA A 102 9.61 15.10 -8.04
N ARG A 103 10.80 14.50 -8.19
CA ARG A 103 11.22 13.70 -9.34
C ARG A 103 10.75 12.24 -9.29
N ARG A 104 10.26 11.73 -8.14
CA ARG A 104 9.79 10.35 -8.00
C ARG A 104 8.39 10.29 -7.36
N PRO A 105 7.33 10.72 -8.07
CA PRO A 105 5.97 10.77 -7.51
C PRO A 105 5.33 9.38 -7.35
N ILE A 106 5.97 8.31 -7.84
CA ILE A 106 5.40 6.96 -7.84
C ILE A 106 6.16 6.01 -6.93
N ARG A 107 5.46 5.27 -6.08
CA ARG A 107 6.04 4.35 -5.08
C ARG A 107 5.13 3.16 -4.80
N TRP A 108 5.66 2.12 -4.18
CA TRP A 108 4.87 1.08 -3.53
C TRP A 108 4.38 1.60 -2.17
N LEU A 109 3.08 1.87 -2.06
CA LEU A 109 2.42 2.17 -0.79
C LEU A 109 2.29 0.91 0.07
N VAL A 110 1.99 -0.22 -0.58
CA VAL A 110 2.11 -1.56 0.01
C VAL A 110 3.13 -2.33 -0.84
N PRO A 111 4.25 -2.80 -0.25
CA PRO A 111 5.31 -3.51 -0.97
C PRO A 111 4.86 -4.85 -1.57
N LEU A 112 5.69 -5.34 -2.48
CA LEU A 112 5.61 -6.70 -3.02
C LEU A 112 6.06 -7.69 -1.95
N LEU A 113 5.13 -8.29 -1.22
CA LEU A 113 5.42 -9.28 -0.19
C LEU A 113 4.90 -10.67 -0.57
N GLY A 114 5.69 -11.69 -0.25
CA GLY A 114 5.39 -13.07 -0.62
C GLY A 114 5.50 -13.32 -2.12
N GLU A 115 5.06 -14.49 -2.57
CA GLU A 115 5.11 -14.90 -3.97
C GLU A 115 3.93 -14.35 -4.79
N ASP A 116 2.82 -14.04 -4.13
CA ASP A 116 1.62 -13.51 -4.76
C ASP A 116 1.62 -11.99 -4.79
N HIS A 117 2.09 -11.44 -5.91
CA HIS A 117 2.22 -10.00 -6.14
C HIS A 117 0.91 -9.34 -6.62
N ARG A 118 -0.25 -9.89 -6.25
CA ARG A 118 -1.57 -9.45 -6.72
C ARG A 118 -2.56 -9.38 -5.56
N ALA A 119 -3.52 -8.47 -5.67
CA ALA A 119 -4.63 -8.38 -4.74
C ALA A 119 -5.64 -9.52 -4.96
N ASP A 120 -6.27 -9.99 -3.89
CA ASP A 120 -7.45 -10.86 -3.95
C ASP A 120 -8.63 -10.06 -4.56
N PRO A 121 -9.11 -10.40 -5.77
CA PRO A 121 -10.14 -9.62 -6.45
C PRO A 121 -11.45 -9.52 -5.65
N ALA A 122 -11.87 -10.61 -5.01
CA ALA A 122 -13.14 -10.64 -4.28
C ALA A 122 -13.07 -9.78 -3.02
N ALA A 123 -11.95 -9.86 -2.29
CA ALA A 123 -11.71 -9.04 -1.11
C ALA A 123 -11.64 -7.55 -1.47
N LEU A 124 -10.89 -7.21 -2.53
CA LEU A 124 -10.73 -5.83 -2.98
C LEU A 124 -12.06 -5.24 -3.46
N HIS A 125 -12.84 -5.97 -4.28
CA HIS A 125 -14.14 -5.50 -4.76
C HIS A 125 -15.08 -5.19 -3.59
N LEU A 126 -15.17 -6.09 -2.60
CA LEU A 126 -16.00 -5.88 -1.42
C LEU A 126 -15.56 -4.66 -0.60
N ALA A 127 -14.25 -4.47 -0.42
CA ALA A 127 -13.72 -3.32 0.31
C ALA A 127 -13.97 -2.00 -0.43
N LEU A 128 -13.82 -1.98 -1.75
CA LEU A 128 -14.13 -0.84 -2.60
C LEU A 128 -15.62 -0.49 -2.55
N ALA A 129 -16.50 -1.46 -2.79
CA ALA A 129 -17.94 -1.25 -2.78
C ALA A 129 -18.42 -0.64 -1.45
N ARG A 130 -17.90 -1.13 -0.32
CA ARG A 130 -18.19 -0.55 1.01
C ARG A 130 -17.67 0.87 1.16
N THR A 131 -16.46 1.13 0.69
CA THR A 131 -15.84 2.47 0.81
C THR A 131 -16.58 3.51 -0.03
N VAL A 132 -17.05 3.12 -1.21
CA VAL A 132 -17.78 4.01 -2.12
C VAL A 132 -19.22 4.24 -1.66
N ALA A 133 -19.89 3.22 -1.12
CA ALA A 133 -21.23 3.35 -0.57
C ALA A 133 -21.26 4.15 0.73
N GLU A 134 -20.23 4.00 1.56
CA GLU A 134 -20.04 4.69 2.83
C GLU A 134 -18.73 5.47 2.79
N PRO A 135 -18.69 6.57 2.02
CA PRO A 135 -17.50 7.39 1.96
C PRO A 135 -17.24 7.89 3.38
N PRO A 136 -16.00 7.73 3.87
CA PRO A 136 -15.64 8.22 5.19
C PRO A 136 -15.88 9.73 5.22
N ALA A 137 -16.36 10.20 6.36
CA ALA A 137 -16.58 11.63 6.55
C ALA A 137 -15.29 12.37 6.19
N ARG A 138 -15.38 13.31 5.24
CA ARG A 138 -14.27 14.23 4.98
C ARG A 138 -13.91 14.87 6.32
N PRO A 139 -12.64 14.82 6.77
CA PRO A 139 -12.25 15.61 7.91
C PRO A 139 -12.60 17.07 7.59
N ALA A 140 -13.31 17.72 8.51
CA ALA A 140 -13.62 19.14 8.41
C ALA A 140 -12.32 19.94 8.62
N TRP A 141 -11.42 19.90 7.64
CA TRP A 141 -10.32 20.87 7.56
C TRP A 141 -10.87 22.18 7.01
N GLY A 142 -11.57 22.88 7.90
CA GLY A 142 -11.97 24.27 7.81
C GLY A 142 -11.82 24.89 9.21
N GLU A 143 -10.90 25.85 9.32
CA GLU A 143 -10.78 26.86 10.40
C GLU A 143 -10.69 26.44 11.88
N ALA A 144 -10.60 25.16 12.24
CA ALA A 144 -10.17 24.80 13.60
C ALA A 144 -8.64 24.92 13.69
N ALA A 145 -8.16 25.97 14.34
CA ALA A 145 -6.77 26.12 14.74
C ALA A 145 -6.25 24.80 15.34
N GLY A 146 -5.31 24.17 14.63
CA GLY A 146 -4.76 22.88 15.06
C GLY A 146 -4.05 23.05 16.40
N THR A 147 -4.59 22.42 17.45
CA THR A 147 -3.85 22.22 18.69
C THR A 147 -2.75 21.20 18.39
N VAL A 148 -1.51 21.69 18.33
CA VAL A 148 -0.31 20.85 18.33
C VAL A 148 -0.29 20.09 19.65
N VAL A 149 -0.54 18.77 19.62
CA VAL A 149 -0.27 17.89 20.76
C VAL A 149 1.22 17.55 20.74
N THR A 150 2.03 18.37 21.41
CA THR A 150 3.35 17.95 21.85
C THR A 150 3.22 17.30 23.23
N GLY A 151 3.41 16.00 23.32
CA GLY A 151 3.68 15.33 24.59
C GLY A 151 2.96 13.99 24.77
N LEU A 152 3.74 12.92 24.84
CA LEU A 152 3.98 12.23 26.11
C LEU A 152 5.15 11.25 25.98
N GLU A 153 6.24 11.60 26.65
CA GLU A 153 7.28 10.68 27.10
C GLU A 153 6.78 9.94 28.35
N GLY A 154 6.94 8.62 28.39
CA GLY A 154 6.70 7.78 29.57
C GLY A 154 6.98 6.30 29.29
N PRO A 155 7.56 5.53 30.23
CA PRO A 155 7.83 4.11 30.04
C PRO A 155 6.53 3.29 30.02
N VAL A 156 6.36 2.44 29.01
CA VAL A 156 5.24 1.50 28.87
C VAL A 156 5.65 0.14 29.44
N GLU A 157 4.93 -0.35 30.43
CA GLU A 157 5.09 -1.71 30.97
C GLU A 157 4.30 -2.70 30.10
N PRO A 158 4.95 -3.65 29.39
CA PRO A 158 4.26 -4.50 28.43
C PRO A 158 3.61 -5.70 29.14
N THR A 159 2.35 -5.56 29.53
CA THR A 159 1.54 -6.69 30.04
C THR A 159 0.71 -7.38 28.95
N LEU A 160 0.82 -6.95 27.69
CA LEU A 160 0.12 -7.52 26.54
C LEU A 160 1.05 -7.66 25.33
N PRO A 161 0.86 -8.67 24.47
CA PRO A 161 1.60 -8.77 23.21
C PRO A 161 1.33 -7.53 22.37
N VAL A 162 2.39 -6.77 22.11
CA VAL A 162 2.36 -5.58 21.26
C VAL A 162 2.40 -6.01 19.80
N VAL A 163 1.72 -5.27 18.92
CA VAL A 163 1.75 -5.57 17.49
C VAL A 163 2.70 -4.62 16.79
N CYS A 164 3.49 -5.14 15.84
CA CYS A 164 4.33 -4.29 15.01
C CYS A 164 3.44 -3.38 14.15
N GLY A 165 3.59 -2.06 14.27
CA GLY A 165 2.78 -1.08 13.53
C GLY A 165 2.98 -1.09 12.00
N TYR A 166 3.90 -1.91 11.49
CA TYR A 166 4.19 -2.03 10.07
C TYR A 166 3.67 -3.35 9.46
N CYS A 167 3.87 -4.47 10.15
CA CYS A 167 3.52 -5.79 9.63
C CYS A 167 2.38 -6.49 10.40
N HIS A 168 1.97 -5.92 11.53
CA HIS A 168 0.98 -6.45 12.48
C HIS A 168 1.31 -7.84 13.08
N HIS A 169 2.56 -8.29 12.97
CA HIS A 169 3.04 -9.47 13.70
C HIS A 169 2.96 -9.22 15.21
N ARG A 170 2.54 -10.25 15.96
CA ARG A 170 2.56 -10.21 17.43
C ARG A 170 3.99 -10.31 17.90
N VAL A 171 4.48 -9.25 18.52
CA VAL A 171 5.79 -9.17 19.13
C VAL A 171 5.62 -9.53 20.60
N VAL A 172 6.20 -10.66 21.01
CA VAL A 172 6.31 -11.02 22.43
C VAL A 172 7.49 -10.27 23.07
N ALA A 173 7.50 -10.14 24.39
CA ALA A 173 8.67 -9.57 25.07
C ALA A 173 9.93 -10.38 24.68
N ASP A 174 11.01 -9.68 24.32
CA ASP A 174 12.28 -10.22 23.80
C ASP A 174 12.25 -10.82 22.37
N ASP A 175 11.29 -10.42 21.54
CA ASP A 175 11.28 -10.76 20.11
C ASP A 175 12.07 -9.73 19.26
N ASP A 176 13.10 -10.23 18.55
CA ASP A 176 13.91 -9.47 17.58
C ASP A 176 13.13 -9.06 16.32
N HIS A 177 11.81 -9.23 16.30
CA HIS A 177 10.95 -8.79 15.23
C HIS A 177 11.22 -7.33 14.80
N ALA A 178 11.55 -6.43 15.74
CA ALA A 178 11.86 -5.05 15.39
C ALA A 178 13.12 -4.88 14.52
N THR A 179 14.07 -5.81 14.57
CA THR A 179 15.30 -5.80 13.77
C THR A 179 15.16 -6.60 12.47
N THR A 180 14.24 -7.56 12.44
CA THR A 180 13.99 -8.46 11.30
C THR A 180 12.70 -8.17 10.53
N CYS A 181 11.95 -7.13 10.92
CA CYS A 181 10.68 -6.77 10.30
C CYS A 181 10.88 -6.53 8.79
N PRO A 182 10.21 -7.30 7.91
CA PRO A 182 10.37 -7.17 6.47
C PRO A 182 9.85 -5.83 5.93
N TRP A 183 9.12 -5.09 6.76
CA TRP A 183 8.57 -3.78 6.44
C TRP A 183 9.43 -2.63 6.97
N LYS A 184 10.33 -2.83 7.95
CA LYS A 184 11.31 -1.83 8.43
C LYS A 184 12.28 -2.40 9.50
N SER A 185 13.44 -2.91 9.10
CA SER A 185 14.47 -3.40 10.04
C SER A 185 15.05 -2.27 10.90
N GLY A 186 15.00 -2.42 12.22
CA GLY A 186 15.72 -1.58 13.19
C GLY A 186 14.94 -0.42 13.81
N LYS A 187 13.64 -0.23 13.48
CA LYS A 187 12.81 0.85 14.04
C LYS A 187 11.32 0.49 14.18
N ALA A 188 10.95 -0.79 14.25
CA ALA A 188 9.56 -1.12 14.55
C ALA A 188 9.28 -0.82 16.03
N SER A 189 8.67 0.33 16.30
CA SER A 189 8.10 0.58 17.61
C SER A 189 6.91 -0.35 17.80
N ALA A 190 6.98 -1.18 18.83
CA ALA A 190 5.81 -1.82 19.41
C ALA A 190 4.76 -0.75 19.75
N ARG A 191 3.50 -1.01 19.41
CA ARG A 191 2.34 -0.27 19.92
C ARG A 191 1.41 -1.21 20.67
#